data_AF-A0ABD1C408-F1
#
_entry.id   AF-A0ABD1C408-F1
#
_cell.length_a   1.000
_cell.length_b   1.000
_cell.length_c   1.000
_cell.angle_alpha   90.00
_cell.angle_beta   90.00
_cell.angle_gamma   90.00
#
_symmetry.space_group_name_H-M   'P 1'
#
loop_
_entity.id
_entity.type
_entity.pdbx_description
1 polymer ?
#
loop_
_entity_poly.entity_id
_entity_poly.type
_entity_poly.pdbx_seq_one_letter_code
_entity_poly.pdbx_strand_id
1 'polypeptide(L)'
;MLGLKNLAAVKDKVLEKLAAASVPSESLESAKQFLEGVIKDFAGAAQGMTKDALHRIKTHLAAILPSVSPAVTGKIVDDAEKEAINGEEEDDRKSKERSAKLPYVSPTSSFLGSLTKPFSRL
;
A
#
# COMPACT_ATOMS: atom_id res chain seq x y z
N MET A 1 -5.39 12.38 5.66
CA MET A 1 -4.02 12.89 5.81
C MET A 1 -3.53 12.52 7.20
N LEU A 2 -2.33 11.95 7.33
CA LEU A 2 -1.76 11.69 8.65
C LEU A 2 -1.19 12.99 9.24
N GLY A 3 -1.48 13.24 10.52
CA GLY A 3 -0.87 14.33 11.27
C GLY A 3 0.55 13.98 11.75
N LEU A 4 1.33 15.00 12.13
CA LEU A 4 2.71 14.86 12.64
C LEU A 4 2.86 13.85 13.78
N LYS A 5 1.89 13.82 14.70
CA LYS A 5 1.87 12.87 15.83
C LYS A 5 1.77 11.41 15.35
N ASN A 6 0.96 11.17 14.31
CA ASN A 6 0.80 9.84 13.73
C ASN A 6 2.06 9.46 12.95
N LEU A 7 2.74 10.41 12.31
CA LEU A 7 3.98 10.14 11.57
C LEU A 7 5.13 9.73 12.49
N ALA A 8 5.24 10.38 13.66
CA ALA A 8 6.18 9.96 14.70
C ALA A 8 5.90 8.52 15.15
N ALA A 9 4.63 8.16 15.35
CA ALA A 9 4.22 6.79 15.69
C ALA A 9 4.53 5.79 14.55
N VAL A 10 4.29 6.14 13.29
CA VAL A 10 4.67 5.30 12.13
C VAL A 10 6.18 5.05 12.12
N LYS A 11 6.99 6.08 12.37
CA LYS A 11 8.46 5.94 12.44
C LYS A 11 8.86 4.93 13.54
N ASP A 12 8.34 5.08 14.75
CA ASP A 12 8.68 4.17 15.86
C ASP A 12 8.27 2.71 15.53
N LYS A 13 7.07 2.50 14.97
CA LYS A 13 6.59 1.15 14.59
C LYS A 13 7.34 0.54 13.41
N VAL A 14 7.71 1.33 12.40
CA VAL A 14 8.54 0.85 11.29
C VAL A 14 9.91 0.39 11.81
N LEU A 15 10.54 1.16 12.70
CA LEU A 15 11.82 0.79 13.27
C LEU A 15 11.74 -0.48 14.13
N GLU A 16 10.69 -0.63 14.93
CA GLU A 16 10.45 -1.82 15.74
C GLU A 16 10.28 -3.09 14.86
N LYS A 17 9.44 -3.02 13.83
CA LYS A 17 9.20 -4.14 12.91
C LYS A 17 10.43 -4.45 12.04
N LEU A 18 11.22 -3.44 11.66
CA LEU A 18 12.50 -3.63 10.97
C LEU A 18 13.53 -4.29 11.89
N ALA A 19 13.62 -3.88 13.16
CA ALA A 19 14.48 -4.56 14.13
C ALA A 19 14.08 -6.03 14.31
N ALA A 20 12.77 -6.32 14.38
CA ALA A 20 12.24 -7.68 14.44
C ALA A 20 12.55 -8.52 13.17
N ALA A 21 12.67 -7.86 12.01
CA ALA A 21 13.04 -8.50 10.76
C ALA A 21 14.55 -8.81 10.62
N SER A 22 15.33 -8.68 11.71
CA SER A 22 16.78 -8.95 11.74
C SER A 22 17.58 -8.17 10.70
N VAL A 23 17.20 -6.91 10.50
CA VAL A 23 17.85 -6.01 9.55
C VAL A 23 19.19 -5.53 10.12
N PRO A 24 20.25 -5.39 9.31
CA PRO A 24 21.53 -4.87 9.78
C PRO A 24 21.39 -3.49 10.44
N SER A 25 22.12 -3.29 11.55
CA SER A 25 22.04 -2.06 12.35
C SER A 25 22.36 -0.78 11.55
N GLU A 26 23.26 -0.87 10.58
CA GLU A 26 23.62 0.23 9.67
C GLU A 26 22.44 0.65 8.79
N SER A 27 21.73 -0.32 8.23
CA SER A 27 20.54 -0.07 7.41
C SER A 27 19.37 0.42 8.26
N LEU A 28 19.25 -0.08 9.49
CA LEU A 28 18.25 0.38 10.46
C LEU A 28 18.48 1.85 10.87
N GLU A 29 19.71 2.25 11.15
CA GLU A 29 20.04 3.65 11.48
C GLU A 29 19.83 4.57 10.26
N SER A 30 20.16 4.10 9.05
CA SER A 30 19.88 4.83 7.80
C SER A 30 18.37 5.03 7.59
N ALA A 31 17.56 4.00 7.85
CA ALA A 31 16.10 4.08 7.80
C ALA A 31 15.54 5.08 8.83
N LYS A 32 16.10 5.08 10.04
CA LYS A 32 15.73 6.04 11.10
C LYS A 32 16.03 7.48 10.70
N GLN A 33 17.24 7.76 10.21
CA GLN A 33 17.63 9.10 9.75
C GLN A 33 16.75 9.57 8.59
N PHE A 34 16.43 8.68 7.65
CA PHE A 34 15.52 8.98 6.55
C PHE A 34 14.12 9.36 7.05
N LEU A 35 13.52 8.55 7.93
CA LEU A 35 12.20 8.82 8.48
C LEU A 35 12.15 10.09 9.36
N GLU A 36 13.23 10.41 10.08
CA GLU A 36 13.34 11.68 10.81
C GLU A 36 13.42 12.89 9.86
N GLY A 37 14.13 12.77 8.75
CA GLY A 37 14.17 13.80 7.70
C GLY A 37 12.77 14.06 7.13
N VAL A 38 12.08 12.97 6.79
CA VAL A 38 10.68 13.00 6.34
C VAL A 38 9.77 13.70 7.35
N ILE A 39 9.86 13.37 8.65
CA ILE A 39 9.08 14.05 9.69
C ILE A 39 9.36 15.55 9.71
N LYS A 40 10.61 15.97 9.59
CA LYS A 40 10.98 17.41 9.56
C LYS A 40 10.42 18.11 8.32
N ASP A 41 10.48 17.47 7.16
CA ASP A 41 9.93 18.01 5.92
C ASP A 41 8.40 18.20 6.02
N PHE A 42 7.71 17.23 6.63
CA PHE A 42 6.26 17.32 6.88
C PHE A 42 5.91 18.19 8.09
N ALA A 43 6.84 18.44 9.02
CA ALA A 43 6.64 19.38 10.12
C ALA A 43 6.56 20.82 9.65
N GLY A 44 7.35 21.16 8.62
CA GLY A 44 7.28 22.46 7.96
C GLY A 44 6.14 22.58 6.94
N ALA A 45 5.65 21.47 6.42
CA ALA A 45 4.53 21.45 5.49
C ALA A 45 3.19 21.53 6.25
N ALA A 46 2.42 22.60 6.04
CA ALA A 46 1.08 22.73 6.60
C ALA A 46 0.09 21.65 6.10
N GLN A 47 0.42 20.96 5.01
CA GLN A 47 -0.31 19.79 4.53
C GLN A 47 0.22 18.53 5.21
N GLY A 48 -0.68 17.82 5.89
CA GLY A 48 -0.37 16.49 6.45
C GLY A 48 0.05 15.49 5.37
N MET A 49 0.56 14.34 5.81
CA MET A 49 1.14 13.37 4.88
C MET A 49 0.07 12.80 3.93
N THR A 50 0.36 12.85 2.63
CA THR A 50 -0.48 12.30 1.56
C THR A 50 -0.12 10.85 1.27
N LYS A 51 -1.02 10.12 0.60
CA LYS A 51 -0.76 8.73 0.18
C LYS A 51 0.43 8.62 -0.78
N ASP A 52 0.65 9.63 -1.61
CA ASP A 52 1.78 9.69 -2.53
C ASP A 52 3.12 9.82 -1.77
N ALA A 53 3.17 10.70 -0.77
CA ALA A 53 4.32 10.83 0.12
C ALA A 53 4.66 9.50 0.82
N LEU A 54 3.64 8.79 1.29
CA LEU A 54 3.82 7.48 1.92
C LEU A 54 4.36 6.44 0.95
N HIS A 55 3.85 6.41 -0.29
CA HIS A 55 4.38 5.55 -1.34
C HIS A 55 5.86 5.85 -1.66
N ARG A 56 6.25 7.13 -1.64
CA ARG A 56 7.65 7.55 -1.81
C ARG A 56 8.53 7.06 -0.65
N ILE A 57 8.06 7.22 0.60
CA ILE A 57 8.76 6.73 1.81
C ILE A 57 8.99 5.22 1.71
N LYS A 58 7.96 4.46 1.32
CA LYS A 58 8.01 3.00 1.13
C LYS A 58 9.06 2.59 0.09
N THR A 59 9.10 3.31 -1.02
CA THR A 59 10.05 3.05 -2.11
C THR A 59 11.48 3.34 -1.68
N HIS A 60 11.71 4.46 -0.98
CA HIS A 60 13.04 4.82 -0.48
C HIS A 60 13.51 3.89 0.65
N LEU A 61 12.63 3.47 1.56
CA LEU A 61 12.96 2.47 2.57
C LEU A 61 13.38 1.14 1.94
N ALA A 62 12.71 0.70 0.87
CA ALA A 62 13.13 -0.51 0.15
C ALA A 62 14.51 -0.37 -0.51
N ALA A 63 14.90 0.84 -0.91
CA ALA A 63 16.23 1.11 -1.44
C ALA A 63 17.32 1.14 -0.34
N ILE A 64 16.99 1.67 0.85
CA ILE A 64 17.90 1.69 2.02
C ILE A 64 18.09 0.29 2.60
N LEU A 65 17.08 -0.57 2.47
CA LEU A 65 17.04 -1.91 3.05
C LEU A 65 17.06 -2.99 1.95
N PRO A 66 18.14 -3.11 1.14
CA PRO A 66 18.21 -4.12 0.09
C PRO A 66 18.26 -5.55 0.65
N SER A 67 18.62 -5.68 1.93
CA SER A 67 18.60 -6.95 2.67
C SER A 67 17.17 -7.47 2.94
N VAL A 68 16.17 -6.59 2.86
CA VAL A 68 14.76 -6.93 3.06
C VAL A 68 14.06 -6.82 1.71
N SER A 69 13.24 -7.81 1.38
CA SER A 69 12.47 -7.75 0.14
C SER A 69 11.58 -6.50 0.13
N PRO A 70 11.51 -5.74 -0.98
CA PRO A 70 10.63 -4.57 -1.10
C PRO A 70 9.17 -4.85 -0.71
N ALA A 71 8.71 -6.08 -0.94
CA ALA A 71 7.38 -6.53 -0.53
C ALA A 71 7.22 -6.64 1.00
N VAL A 72 8.28 -7.03 1.71
CA VAL A 72 8.30 -7.14 3.18
C VAL A 72 8.43 -5.76 3.80
N THR A 73 9.36 -4.92 3.33
CA THR A 73 9.48 -3.51 3.72
C THR A 73 8.17 -2.78 3.50
N GLY A 74 7.51 -3.08 2.37
CA GLY A 74 6.24 -2.50 2.05
C GLY A 74 5.14 -2.84 3.05
N LYS A 75 5.04 -4.11 3.45
CA LYS A 75 4.08 -4.55 4.48
C LYS A 75 4.36 -3.92 5.84
N ILE A 76 5.64 -3.80 6.23
CA ILE A 76 6.01 -3.19 7.50
C ILE A 76 5.52 -1.74 7.60
N VAL A 77 5.69 -0.98 6.51
CA VAL A 77 5.21 0.42 6.45
C VAL A 77 3.70 0.50 6.43
N ASP A 78 3.02 -0.39 5.67
CA ASP A 78 1.56 -0.43 5.62
C ASP A 78 0.95 -0.81 6.99
N ASP A 79 1.54 -1.79 7.68
CA ASP A 79 1.12 -2.21 9.02
C ASP A 79 1.33 -1.06 10.01
N ALA A 80 2.48 -0.39 9.96
CA ALA A 80 2.76 0.76 10.82
C ALA A 80 1.81 1.95 10.56
N GLU A 81 1.48 2.23 9.29
CA GLU A 81 0.48 3.24 8.94
C GLU A 81 -0.89 2.88 9.51
N LYS A 82 -1.38 1.66 9.24
CA LYS A 82 -2.68 1.17 9.74
C LYS A 82 -2.75 1.29 11.26
N GLU A 83 -1.72 0.82 11.95
CA GLU A 83 -1.70 0.84 13.40
C GLU A 83 -1.58 2.26 13.98
N ALA A 84 -0.96 3.21 13.28
CA ALA A 84 -0.84 4.61 13.72
C ALA A 84 -2.09 5.46 13.44
N ILE A 85 -2.89 5.09 12.43
CA ILE A 85 -4.13 5.79 12.07
C ILE A 85 -5.33 5.20 12.82
N ASN A 86 -5.43 3.88 12.84
CA ASN A 86 -6.67 3.20 13.18
C ASN A 86 -6.68 2.53 14.54
N GLY A 87 -5.55 2.48 15.27
CA GLY A 87 -5.50 1.87 16.60
C GLY A 87 -6.21 0.52 16.64
N GLU A 88 -5.56 -0.54 16.14
CA GLU A 88 -5.98 -1.93 16.32
C GLU A 88 -7.24 -2.41 15.55
N GLU A 89 -7.49 -1.94 14.32
CA GLU A 89 -8.41 -2.66 13.42
C GLU A 89 -7.62 -3.48 12.38
N GLU A 90 -7.56 -4.79 12.62
CA GLU A 90 -7.24 -5.82 11.62
C GLU A 90 -8.07 -5.60 10.35
N ASP A 91 -7.41 -5.39 9.21
CA ASP A 91 -8.02 -5.62 7.88
C ASP A 91 -7.04 -6.47 7.07
N ASP A 92 -6.94 -7.73 7.51
CA ASP A 92 -7.36 -8.91 6.76
C ASP A 92 -7.24 -8.82 5.22
N ARG A 93 -6.02 -8.67 4.69
CA ARG A 93 -5.75 -8.94 3.26
C ARG A 93 -4.47 -9.72 3.05
N LYS A 94 -4.48 -10.98 3.50
CA LYS A 94 -3.56 -12.01 3.00
C LYS A 94 -4.34 -13.21 2.44
N SER A 95 -4.64 -13.15 1.17
CA SER A 95 -4.77 -14.32 0.28
C SER A 95 -4.91 -13.77 -1.15
N LYS A 96 -3.83 -13.70 -1.95
CA LYS A 96 -3.26 -14.80 -2.72
C LYS A 96 -4.32 -15.52 -3.55
N GLU A 97 -4.57 -15.08 -4.77
CA GLU A 97 -4.77 -16.03 -5.87
C GLU A 97 -4.22 -15.50 -7.19
N ARG A 98 -2.99 -15.93 -7.46
CA ARG A 98 -2.51 -16.10 -8.83
C ARG A 98 -3.39 -17.15 -9.50
N SER A 99 -3.79 -16.86 -10.72
CA SER A 99 -4.13 -17.86 -11.75
C SER A 99 -5.17 -18.93 -11.38
N ALA A 100 -6.44 -18.55 -11.35
CA ALA A 100 -7.49 -19.50 -11.70
C ALA A 100 -7.58 -19.55 -13.23
N LYS A 101 -7.14 -20.69 -13.79
CA LYS A 101 -7.47 -21.13 -15.14
C LYS A 101 -8.99 -20.96 -15.36
N LEU A 102 -9.37 -20.58 -16.58
CA LEU A 102 -10.71 -20.73 -17.13
C LEU A 102 -11.33 -22.09 -16.73
N PRO A 103 -12.65 -22.14 -16.56
CA PRO A 103 -13.37 -22.71 -17.68
C PRO A 103 -14.31 -21.68 -18.28
N TYR A 104 -14.24 -21.63 -19.60
CA TYR A 104 -15.27 -21.15 -20.49
C TYR A 104 -16.65 -21.58 -19.97
N VAL A 105 -17.46 -20.62 -19.52
CA VAL A 105 -18.89 -20.83 -19.27
C VAL A 105 -19.63 -19.85 -20.17
N SER A 106 -20.05 -20.35 -21.33
CA SER A 106 -20.91 -19.65 -22.27
C SER A 106 -22.28 -19.40 -21.65
N PRO A 107 -22.79 -18.15 -21.60
CA PRO A 107 -24.22 -17.91 -21.46
C PRO A 107 -24.88 -18.18 -22.81
N THR A 108 -25.07 -19.47 -23.14
CA THR A 108 -26.17 -19.85 -24.03
C THR A 108 -27.47 -19.58 -23.29
N SER A 109 -28.04 -18.40 -23.50
CA SER A 109 -29.49 -18.24 -23.46
C SER A 109 -29.92 -17.24 -24.54
N SER A 110 -30.52 -17.85 -25.55
CA SER A 110 -31.26 -17.33 -26.68
C SER A 110 -31.99 -16.01 -26.44
N PHE A 111 -31.67 -15.01 -27.28
CA PHE A 111 -32.64 -14.05 -27.81
C PHE A 111 -32.40 -13.87 -29.32
N LEU A 112 -32.67 -14.93 -30.08
CA LEU A 112 -33.02 -14.81 -31.48
C LEU A 112 -34.53 -14.62 -31.54
N GLY A 113 -34.99 -13.40 -31.83
CA GLY A 113 -36.41 -13.14 -31.89
C GLY A 113 -36.76 -11.71 -32.26
N SER A 114 -36.44 -11.28 -33.48
CA SER A 114 -37.42 -10.72 -34.42
C SER A 114 -36.71 -9.99 -35.57
N LEU A 115 -36.43 -10.76 -36.62
CA LEU A 115 -36.24 -10.26 -37.98
C LEU A 115 -37.63 -9.85 -38.52
N THR A 116 -37.98 -8.57 -38.46
CA THR A 116 -38.90 -7.99 -39.46
C THR A 116 -38.35 -6.64 -39.93
N LYS A 117 -38.43 -6.47 -41.24
CA LYS A 117 -37.76 -5.48 -42.09
C LYS A 117 -38.82 -4.43 -42.53
N PRO A 118 -38.54 -3.47 -43.42
CA PRO A 118 -38.50 -2.04 -43.11
C PRO A 118 -39.58 -1.22 -43.87
N PHE A 119 -39.35 0.10 -43.96
CA PHE A 119 -40.01 1.13 -44.78
C PHE A 119 -41.11 1.94 -44.08
N SER A 120 -40.75 3.16 -43.68
CA SER A 120 -41.69 4.27 -43.66
C SER A 120 -41.11 5.40 -44.52
N ARG A 121 -41.74 5.64 -45.67
CA ARG A 121 -41.74 6.93 -46.37
C ARG A 121 -43.13 7.52 -46.15
N LEU A 122 -43.18 8.73 -45.65
CA LEU A 122 -44.21 9.74 -45.90
C LEU A 122 -43.65 11.10 -45.49
#